data_AF-A0A836BCF3-F1
#
_entry.id   AF-A0A836BCF3-F1
#
_cell.length_a   1.000
_cell.length_b   1.000
_cell.length_c   1.000
_cell.angle_alpha   90.00
_cell.angle_beta   90.00
_cell.angle_gamma   90.00
#
_symmetry.space_group_name_H-M   'P 1'
#
loop_
_entity.id
_entity.type
_entity.pdbx_description
1 polymer ?
#
loop_
_entity_poly.entity_id
_entity_poly.type
_entity_poly.pdbx_seq_one_letter_code
_entity_poly.pdbx_strand_id
1 'polypeptide(L)'
;MLLLAQLCGSQGGLTAPCPQDLTAVPAPTGITALALVASAVLGPAAPAIGAAPNPHALITALATSTTSNVLAARQLCLEALNASLSPANCFTLLAVAEAAGVAPLRDVAERVCLACVPAAASAAAAVAAAAVAAAAAAQQQAQPQQQQQQQQGPQDMQMDDAAPTASLTSPAVDVAGFQALPQPLLERLLVSDGLQVASESEVFQAVEAWAAAAPVSRAEARGALVRGCVRLGAMNVRELEALDQCAAVLASMELTRIVAQAYVMCIMGVRGLSGPGPRPSVLAAQAAAAAGAAGSPTSGSSSSRRNSGSGVGAGGVGLHQLLGGLQAAAVPVF
;
A
#
# COMPACT_ATOMS: atom_id res chain seq x y z
N MET A 1 -10.70 5.71 -35.00
CA MET A 1 -10.82 4.48 -35.81
C MET A 1 -9.80 3.40 -35.43
N LEU A 2 -8.58 3.73 -34.95
CA LEU A 2 -7.60 2.71 -34.51
C LEU A 2 -7.81 2.15 -33.08
N LEU A 3 -8.67 2.76 -32.25
CA LEU A 3 -8.93 2.31 -30.87
C LEU A 3 -10.04 1.23 -30.74
N LEU A 4 -10.86 1.01 -31.77
CA LEU A 4 -11.87 -0.06 -31.77
C LEU A 4 -11.32 -1.42 -32.19
N ALA A 5 -10.14 -1.47 -32.83
CA ALA A 5 -9.51 -2.71 -33.26
C ALA A 5 -8.86 -3.51 -32.11
N GLN A 6 -8.66 -2.91 -30.93
CA GLN A 6 -8.05 -3.61 -29.78
C GLN A 6 -9.05 -4.30 -28.84
N LEU A 7 -10.35 -4.07 -28.99
CA LEU A 7 -11.38 -4.79 -28.22
C LEU A 7 -11.86 -6.08 -28.90
N CYS A 8 -11.51 -6.29 -30.17
CA CYS A 8 -11.73 -7.55 -30.88
C CYS A 8 -10.43 -8.35 -30.95
N GLY A 9 -9.99 -8.86 -29.79
CA GLY A 9 -8.96 -9.91 -29.75
C GLY A 9 -9.43 -11.14 -30.52
N SER A 10 -8.62 -11.55 -31.50
CA SER A 10 -8.60 -12.85 -32.19
C SER A 10 -8.43 -13.98 -31.15
N GLN A 11 -8.96 -15.20 -31.20
CA GLN A 11 -9.60 -16.01 -32.24
C GLN A 11 -10.55 -17.03 -31.59
N GLY A 12 -11.56 -17.47 -32.35
CA GLY A 12 -12.32 -18.68 -32.09
C GLY A 12 -13.41 -18.82 -33.16
N GLY A 13 -13.13 -19.60 -34.20
CA GLY A 13 -13.88 -19.63 -35.46
C GLY A 13 -15.38 -19.91 -35.30
N LEU A 14 -16.18 -18.99 -35.83
CA LEU A 14 -17.57 -19.25 -36.22
C LEU A 14 -17.67 -18.94 -37.72
N THR A 15 -18.09 -19.95 -38.47
CA THR A 15 -18.34 -19.90 -39.90
C THR A 15 -19.32 -18.77 -40.22
N ALA A 16 -18.92 -17.88 -41.12
CA ALA A 16 -19.67 -16.72 -41.55
C ALA A 16 -21.01 -17.09 -42.21
N PRO A 17 -22.15 -16.49 -41.81
CA PRO A 17 -23.36 -16.50 -42.63
C PRO A 17 -23.21 -15.55 -43.82
N CYS A 18 -23.72 -15.97 -44.98
CA CYS A 18 -23.67 -15.27 -46.26
C CYS A 18 -24.17 -13.80 -46.19
N PRO A 19 -23.65 -12.92 -47.07
CA PRO A 19 -24.12 -11.54 -47.15
C PRO A 19 -25.55 -11.54 -47.72
N GLN A 20 -26.54 -11.39 -46.84
CA GLN A 20 -27.90 -11.14 -47.27
C GLN A 20 -28.09 -9.64 -47.55
N ASP A 21 -28.76 -9.41 -48.68
CA ASP A 21 -29.12 -8.15 -49.30
C ASP A 21 -29.70 -7.12 -48.30
N LEU A 22 -28.92 -6.08 -47.98
CA LEU A 22 -29.29 -4.97 -47.07
C LEU A 22 -30.15 -3.89 -47.76
N THR A 23 -30.76 -4.20 -48.90
CA THR A 23 -31.54 -3.25 -49.71
C THR A 23 -33.03 -3.20 -49.37
N ALA A 24 -33.48 -3.92 -48.34
CA ALA A 24 -34.86 -3.87 -47.88
C ALA A 24 -35.21 -2.48 -47.30
N VAL A 25 -36.21 -1.82 -47.90
CA VAL A 25 -36.75 -0.54 -47.41
C VAL A 25 -37.26 -0.75 -45.97
N PRO A 26 -36.77 0.01 -44.98
CA PRO A 26 -37.15 -0.19 -43.58
C PRO A 26 -38.65 0.07 -43.40
N ALA A 27 -39.32 -0.82 -42.66
CA ALA A 27 -40.73 -0.65 -42.33
C ALA A 27 -40.95 0.69 -41.59
N PRO A 28 -42.07 1.40 -41.82
CA PRO A 28 -42.33 2.71 -41.23
C PRO A 28 -42.27 2.71 -39.70
N THR A 29 -42.66 1.61 -39.05
CA THR A 29 -42.51 1.38 -37.61
C THR A 29 -41.06 1.37 -37.14
N GLY A 30 -40.12 0.88 -37.95
CA GLY A 30 -38.69 0.89 -37.64
C GLY A 30 -38.09 2.31 -37.64
N ILE A 31 -38.57 3.17 -38.54
CA ILE A 31 -38.14 4.58 -38.61
C ILE A 31 -38.58 5.35 -37.36
N THR A 32 -39.83 5.14 -36.90
CA THR A 32 -40.35 5.79 -35.68
C THR A 32 -39.62 5.31 -34.42
N ALA A 33 -39.30 4.02 -34.32
CA ALA A 33 -38.52 3.48 -33.22
C ALA A 33 -37.08 4.04 -33.18
N LEU A 34 -36.42 4.14 -34.35
CA LEU A 34 -35.10 4.76 -34.48
C LEU A 34 -35.13 6.24 -34.08
N ALA A 35 -36.19 6.99 -34.43
CA ALA A 35 -36.34 8.39 -34.04
C ALA A 35 -36.51 8.59 -32.52
N LEU A 36 -37.20 7.67 -31.83
CA LEU A 36 -37.35 7.69 -30.37
C LEU A 36 -36.05 7.30 -29.64
N VAL A 37 -35.31 6.32 -30.16
CA VAL A 37 -33.99 5.96 -29.62
C VAL A 37 -32.99 7.09 -29.86
N ALA A 38 -33.04 7.75 -31.03
CA ALA A 38 -32.23 8.92 -31.34
C ALA A 38 -32.49 10.05 -30.34
N SER A 39 -33.75 10.40 -30.07
CA SER A 39 -34.07 11.49 -29.13
C SER A 39 -33.69 11.16 -27.69
N ALA A 40 -33.78 9.89 -27.28
CA ALA A 40 -33.33 9.44 -25.96
C ALA A 40 -31.80 9.49 -25.79
N VAL A 41 -31.03 9.17 -26.83
CA VAL A 41 -29.56 9.08 -26.77
C VAL A 41 -28.88 10.43 -27.03
N LEU A 42 -29.44 11.27 -27.91
CA LEU A 42 -28.89 12.57 -28.30
C LEU A 42 -29.32 13.71 -27.35
N GLY A 43 -30.31 13.49 -26.49
CA GLY A 43 -30.87 14.53 -25.63
C GLY A 43 -31.43 15.71 -26.44
N PRO A 44 -31.37 16.96 -25.94
CA PRO A 44 -31.97 18.13 -26.60
C PRO A 44 -31.31 18.54 -27.92
N ALA A 45 -30.20 17.89 -28.32
CA ALA A 45 -29.52 18.14 -29.59
C ALA A 45 -30.12 17.37 -30.78
N ALA A 46 -31.27 16.72 -30.62
CA ALA A 46 -31.93 15.99 -31.69
C ALA A 46 -32.40 16.92 -32.82
N PRO A 47 -32.24 16.55 -34.10
CA PRO A 47 -32.74 17.33 -35.23
C PRO A 47 -34.26 17.50 -35.14
N ALA A 48 -34.76 18.67 -35.56
CA ALA A 48 -36.18 19.00 -35.52
C ALA A 48 -37.04 17.93 -36.22
N ILE A 49 -38.21 17.64 -35.64
CA ILE A 49 -39.19 16.65 -36.12
C ILE A 49 -39.47 16.91 -37.60
N GLY A 50 -39.01 16.02 -38.49
CA GLY A 50 -39.23 16.08 -39.94
C GLY A 50 -37.97 16.09 -40.81
N ALA A 51 -36.78 16.33 -40.26
CA ALA A 51 -35.53 16.20 -41.01
C ALA A 51 -35.03 14.75 -41.01
N ALA A 52 -34.77 14.18 -42.20
CA ALA A 52 -34.21 12.84 -42.32
C ALA A 52 -32.84 12.79 -41.60
N PRO A 53 -32.68 11.96 -40.55
CA PRO A 53 -31.46 11.93 -39.78
C PRO A 53 -30.32 11.43 -40.67
N ASN A 54 -29.24 12.19 -40.76
CA ASN A 54 -28.04 11.71 -41.43
C ASN A 54 -27.55 10.46 -40.67
N PRO A 55 -27.56 9.26 -41.28
CA PRO A 55 -27.23 8.01 -40.59
C PRO A 55 -25.82 8.05 -40.01
N HIS A 56 -24.91 8.79 -40.66
CA HIS A 56 -23.55 8.97 -40.17
C HIS A 56 -23.51 9.82 -38.89
N ALA A 57 -24.35 10.86 -38.78
CA ALA A 57 -24.44 11.69 -37.58
C ALA A 57 -25.04 10.94 -36.39
N LEU A 58 -26.02 10.05 -36.63
CA LEU A 58 -26.60 9.19 -35.60
C LEU A 58 -25.60 8.14 -35.11
N ILE A 59 -24.88 7.47 -36.02
CA ILE A 59 -23.83 6.51 -35.66
C ILE A 59 -22.71 7.20 -34.89
N THR A 60 -22.26 8.38 -35.36
CA THR A 60 -21.26 9.17 -34.63
C THR A 60 -21.78 9.61 -33.27
N ALA A 61 -23.05 10.02 -33.15
CA ALA A 61 -23.66 10.42 -31.90
C ALA A 61 -23.83 9.27 -30.89
N LEU A 62 -24.26 8.10 -31.35
CA LEU A 62 -24.34 6.87 -30.56
C LEU A 62 -22.96 6.42 -30.10
N ALA A 63 -21.97 6.47 -30.99
CA ALA A 63 -20.57 6.20 -30.64
C ALA A 63 -20.06 7.21 -29.60
N THR A 64 -20.31 8.52 -29.78
CA THR A 64 -19.90 9.54 -28.82
C THR A 64 -20.64 9.43 -27.49
N SER A 65 -21.93 9.12 -27.48
CA SER A 65 -22.74 8.97 -26.27
C SER A 65 -22.34 7.74 -25.48
N THR A 66 -22.11 6.60 -26.16
CA THR A 66 -21.58 5.39 -25.50
C THR A 66 -20.18 5.62 -24.95
N THR A 67 -19.29 6.28 -25.69
CA THR A 67 -17.96 6.63 -25.17
C THR A 67 -18.03 7.62 -24.00
N SER A 68 -18.91 8.62 -24.07
CA SER A 68 -19.08 9.63 -23.01
C SER A 68 -19.61 8.99 -21.73
N ASN A 69 -20.62 8.12 -21.85
CA ASN A 69 -21.19 7.40 -20.71
C ASN A 69 -20.19 6.42 -20.09
N VAL A 70 -19.39 5.71 -20.90
CA VAL A 70 -18.32 4.83 -20.41
C VAL A 70 -17.22 5.63 -19.70
N LEU A 71 -16.83 6.80 -20.23
CA LEU A 71 -15.86 7.68 -19.58
C LEU A 71 -16.40 8.27 -18.27
N ALA A 72 -17.67 8.69 -18.25
CA ALA A 72 -18.33 9.19 -17.04
C ALA A 72 -18.45 8.09 -15.98
N ALA A 73 -18.88 6.88 -16.36
CA ALA A 73 -18.93 5.72 -15.46
C ALA A 73 -17.53 5.38 -14.92
N ARG A 74 -16.50 5.38 -15.78
CA ARG A 74 -15.11 5.19 -15.35
C ARG A 74 -14.69 6.25 -14.34
N GLN A 75 -15.00 7.52 -14.59
CA GLN A 75 -14.65 8.61 -13.67
C GLN A 75 -15.34 8.45 -12.30
N LEU A 76 -16.64 8.13 -12.28
CA LEU A 76 -17.37 7.85 -11.03
C LEU A 76 -16.79 6.65 -10.29
N CYS A 77 -16.40 5.59 -11.00
CA CYS A 77 -15.72 4.44 -10.39
C CYS A 77 -14.37 4.84 -9.79
N LEU A 78 -13.58 5.68 -10.45
CA LEU A 78 -12.30 6.15 -9.92
C LEU A 78 -12.49 7.04 -8.68
N GLU A 79 -13.49 7.90 -8.68
CA GLU A 79 -13.84 8.73 -7.52
C GLU A 79 -14.31 7.86 -6.34
N ALA A 80 -15.13 6.84 -6.60
CA ALA A 80 -15.56 5.89 -5.57
C ALA A 80 -14.39 5.05 -5.03
N LEU A 81 -13.48 4.59 -5.89
CA LEU A 81 -12.27 3.88 -5.47
C LEU A 81 -11.34 4.77 -4.65
N ASN A 82 -11.17 6.03 -5.05
CA ASN A 82 -10.38 6.99 -4.30
C ASN A 82 -11.01 7.32 -2.94
N ALA A 83 -12.34 7.43 -2.87
CA ALA A 83 -13.07 7.66 -1.62
C ALA A 83 -13.05 6.45 -0.66
N SER A 84 -12.90 5.24 -1.20
CA SER A 84 -12.79 3.99 -0.42
C SER A 84 -11.35 3.60 -0.05
N LEU A 85 -10.36 4.38 -0.48
CA LEU A 85 -8.95 4.15 -0.14
C LEU A 85 -8.73 4.32 1.37
N SER A 86 -8.22 3.28 2.01
CA SER A 86 -7.94 3.24 3.45
C SER A 86 -6.68 2.40 3.74
N PRO A 87 -6.09 2.49 4.94
CA PRO A 87 -4.98 1.61 5.34
C PRO A 87 -5.31 0.11 5.23
N ALA A 88 -6.59 -0.24 5.28
CA ALA A 88 -7.10 -1.61 5.23
C ALA A 88 -7.17 -2.22 3.83
N ASN A 89 -7.02 -1.43 2.77
CA ASN A 89 -7.07 -1.90 1.38
C ASN A 89 -6.04 -1.24 0.45
N CYS A 90 -5.12 -0.44 0.98
CA CYS A 90 -4.22 0.39 0.17
C CYS A 90 -3.29 -0.41 -0.74
N PHE A 91 -2.70 -1.52 -0.28
CA PHE A 91 -1.81 -2.35 -1.09
C PHE A 91 -2.56 -3.11 -2.19
N THR A 92 -3.75 -3.61 -1.86
CA THR A 92 -4.64 -4.26 -2.82
C THR A 92 -5.07 -3.29 -3.92
N LEU A 93 -5.50 -2.08 -3.55
CA LEU A 93 -5.90 -1.04 -4.51
C LEU A 93 -4.71 -0.54 -5.34
N LEU A 94 -3.51 -0.48 -4.79
CA LEU A 94 -2.30 -0.15 -5.54
C LEU A 94 -2.01 -1.19 -6.63
N ALA A 95 -2.08 -2.48 -6.30
CA ALA A 95 -1.86 -3.56 -7.26
C ALA A 95 -2.91 -3.53 -8.39
N VAL A 96 -4.18 -3.30 -8.05
CA VAL A 96 -5.27 -3.15 -9.03
C VAL A 96 -5.06 -1.91 -9.90
N ALA A 97 -4.66 -0.77 -9.32
CA ALA A 97 -4.40 0.45 -10.06
C ALA A 97 -3.24 0.29 -11.05
N GLU A 98 -2.18 -0.43 -10.67
CA GLU A 98 -1.06 -0.76 -11.56
C GLU A 98 -1.51 -1.67 -12.71
N ALA A 99 -2.23 -2.75 -12.40
CA ALA A 99 -2.72 -3.69 -13.42
C ALA A 99 -3.70 -3.03 -14.41
N ALA A 100 -4.50 -2.06 -13.94
CA ALA A 100 -5.43 -1.31 -14.77
C ALA A 100 -4.81 -0.08 -15.46
N GLY A 101 -3.54 0.26 -15.17
CA GLY A 101 -2.87 1.44 -15.74
C GLY A 101 -3.51 2.78 -15.35
N VAL A 102 -4.09 2.87 -14.14
CA VAL A 102 -4.78 4.08 -13.67
C VAL A 102 -3.83 4.92 -12.82
N ALA A 103 -3.05 5.79 -13.48
CA ALA A 103 -2.10 6.70 -12.82
C ALA A 103 -2.65 7.50 -11.63
N PRO A 104 -3.82 8.20 -11.71
CA PRO A 104 -4.26 9.03 -10.59
C PRO A 104 -4.59 8.22 -9.33
N LEU A 105 -5.21 7.04 -9.47
CA LEU A 105 -5.50 6.17 -8.34
C LEU A 105 -4.21 5.57 -7.76
N ARG A 106 -3.28 5.18 -8.64
CA ARG A 106 -1.97 4.66 -8.24
C ARG A 106 -1.20 5.68 -7.39
N ASP A 107 -1.13 6.94 -7.82
CA ASP A 107 -0.33 7.95 -7.12
C ASP A 107 -0.91 8.30 -5.74
N VAL A 108 -2.25 8.23 -5.58
CA VAL A 108 -2.89 8.41 -4.26
C VAL A 108 -2.67 7.16 -3.40
N ALA A 109 -2.87 5.96 -3.95
CA ALA A 109 -2.66 4.70 -3.23
C ALA A 109 -1.20 4.53 -2.78
N GLU A 110 -0.23 4.89 -3.63
CA GLU A 110 1.19 4.83 -3.33
C GLU A 110 1.55 5.70 -2.13
N ARG A 111 1.04 6.94 -2.05
CA ARG A 111 1.27 7.81 -0.88
C ARG A 111 0.74 7.22 0.42
N VAL A 112 -0.44 6.59 0.38
CA VAL A 112 -1.01 5.90 1.56
C VAL A 112 -0.18 4.66 1.91
N CYS A 113 0.26 3.89 0.91
CA CYS A 113 1.11 2.72 1.11
C CYS A 113 2.44 3.11 1.78
N LEU A 114 3.11 4.17 1.33
CA LEU A 114 4.38 4.64 1.90
C LEU A 114 4.30 4.98 3.41
N ALA A 115 3.12 5.40 3.89
CA ALA A 115 2.87 5.62 5.31
C ALA A 115 2.50 4.32 6.07
N CYS A 116 1.92 3.34 5.38
CA CYS A 116 1.42 2.09 5.99
C CYS A 116 2.43 0.93 5.99
N VAL A 117 3.52 0.99 5.20
CA VAL A 117 4.51 -0.10 5.10
C VAL A 117 5.06 -0.58 6.46
N PRO A 118 5.49 0.27 7.40
CA PRO A 118 6.05 -0.21 8.68
C PRO A 118 4.99 -0.94 9.53
N ALA A 119 3.76 -0.41 9.54
CA ALA A 119 2.65 -1.02 10.25
C ALA A 119 2.24 -2.37 9.61
N ALA A 120 2.24 -2.45 8.28
CA ALA A 120 1.96 -3.68 7.55
C ALA A 120 3.05 -4.74 7.79
N ALA A 121 4.32 -4.34 7.79
CA ALA A 121 5.47 -5.21 8.03
C ALA A 121 5.44 -5.83 9.43
N SER A 122 5.24 -5.00 10.47
CA SER A 122 5.14 -5.47 11.86
C SER A 122 3.94 -6.38 12.07
N ALA A 123 2.78 -6.06 11.49
CA ALA A 123 1.60 -6.91 11.54
C ALA A 123 1.82 -8.24 10.79
N ALA A 124 2.43 -8.21 9.60
CA ALA A 124 2.77 -9.41 8.84
C ALA A 124 3.77 -10.31 9.59
N ALA A 125 4.78 -9.74 10.24
CA ALA A 125 5.73 -10.46 11.07
C ALA A 125 5.04 -11.12 12.28
N ALA A 126 4.10 -10.43 12.93
CA ALA A 126 3.30 -10.99 14.02
C ALA A 126 2.42 -12.17 13.56
N VAL A 127 1.80 -12.06 12.38
CA VAL A 127 1.01 -13.15 11.78
C VAL A 127 1.90 -14.35 11.46
N ALA A 128 3.09 -14.13 10.90
CA ALA A 128 4.05 -15.20 10.63
C ALA A 128 4.53 -15.89 11.93
N ALA A 129 4.85 -15.12 12.97
CA ALA A 129 5.24 -15.67 14.27
C ALA A 129 4.11 -16.49 14.91
N ALA A 130 2.86 -16.01 14.82
CA ALA A 130 1.69 -16.74 15.30
C ALA A 130 1.48 -18.06 14.54
N ALA A 131 1.69 -18.06 13.22
CA ALA A 131 1.60 -19.27 12.41
C ALA A 131 2.68 -20.31 12.79
N VAL A 132 3.90 -19.88 13.07
CA VAL A 132 4.98 -20.77 13.54
C VAL A 132 4.67 -21.33 14.93
N ALA A 133 4.18 -20.50 15.85
CA ALA A 133 3.77 -20.94 17.18
C ALA A 133 2.63 -21.96 17.12
N ALA A 134 1.63 -21.74 16.27
CA ALA A 134 0.52 -22.67 16.04
C ALA A 134 1.01 -24.01 15.46
N ALA A 135 1.95 -23.98 14.50
CA ALA A 135 2.55 -25.19 13.94
C ALA A 135 3.35 -25.98 14.98
N ALA A 136 4.11 -25.29 15.85
CA ALA A 136 4.86 -25.94 16.94
C ALA A 136 3.91 -26.58 17.98
N ALA A 137 2.81 -25.90 18.33
CA ALA A 137 1.80 -26.44 19.24
C ALA A 137 1.13 -27.71 18.66
N ALA A 138 0.82 -27.72 17.36
CA ALA A 138 0.25 -28.89 16.68
C ALA A 138 1.22 -30.09 16.69
N GLN A 139 2.53 -29.86 16.54
CA GLN A 139 3.54 -30.92 16.63
C GLN A 139 3.66 -31.52 18.03
N GLN A 140 3.54 -30.69 19.07
CA GLN A 140 3.58 -31.17 20.46
C GLN A 140 2.35 -32.02 20.82
N GLN A 141 1.16 -31.69 20.30
CA GLN A 141 -0.06 -32.46 20.53
C GLN A 141 -0.06 -33.84 19.86
N ALA A 142 0.74 -34.04 18.82
CA ALA A 142 0.85 -35.33 18.14
C ALA A 142 1.71 -36.38 18.90
N GLN A 143 2.56 -35.96 19.85
CA GLN A 143 3.50 -36.86 20.54
C GLN A 143 3.00 -37.59 21.81
N PRO A 144 1.99 -37.15 22.59
CA PRO A 144 1.58 -37.84 23.82
C PRO A 144 0.42 -38.85 23.70
N GLN A 145 -0.32 -38.92 22.58
CA GLN A 145 -1.49 -39.82 22.49
C GLN A 145 -1.14 -41.32 22.56
N GLN A 146 0.11 -41.73 22.28
CA GLN A 146 0.54 -43.12 22.48
C GLN A 146 0.77 -43.50 23.95
N GLN A 147 1.01 -42.54 24.86
CA GLN A 147 1.20 -42.86 26.29
C GLN A 147 -0.10 -42.79 27.10
N GLN A 148 -1.11 -42.01 26.69
CA GLN A 148 -2.37 -41.90 27.43
C GLN A 148 -3.38 -43.03 27.15
N GLN A 149 -3.27 -43.75 26.03
CA GLN A 149 -4.15 -44.92 25.76
C GLN A 149 -3.91 -46.12 26.69
N GLN A 150 -2.87 -46.12 27.52
CA GLN A 150 -2.66 -47.15 28.54
C GLN A 150 -3.21 -46.79 29.93
N GLN A 151 -3.80 -45.61 30.14
CA GLN A 151 -4.18 -45.16 31.50
C GLN A 151 -5.63 -44.66 31.69
N GLN A 152 -6.49 -44.59 30.67
CA GLN A 152 -7.85 -44.08 30.87
C GLN A 152 -8.86 -45.17 31.25
N GLY A 153 -9.04 -45.33 32.57
CA GLY A 153 -10.29 -45.81 33.17
C GLY A 153 -11.37 -44.70 33.19
N PRO A 154 -12.65 -45.07 33.45
CA PRO A 154 -13.81 -44.21 33.21
C PRO A 154 -13.87 -43.05 34.20
N GLN A 155 -13.90 -41.81 33.71
CA GLN A 155 -14.16 -40.63 34.55
C GLN A 155 -15.19 -39.69 33.91
N ASP A 156 -15.99 -39.14 34.82
CA ASP A 156 -17.27 -38.47 34.67
C ASP A 156 -17.28 -37.18 33.83
N MET A 157 -18.48 -36.92 33.28
CA MET A 157 -18.86 -35.76 32.48
C MET A 157 -18.81 -34.47 33.30
N GLN A 158 -17.99 -33.50 32.87
CA GLN A 158 -18.09 -32.12 33.36
C GLN A 158 -18.09 -31.14 32.19
N MET A 159 -19.22 -30.43 32.05
CA MET A 159 -19.45 -29.33 31.13
C MET A 159 -18.94 -28.04 31.78
N ASP A 160 -18.03 -27.32 31.12
CA ASP A 160 -17.76 -25.92 31.41
C ASP A 160 -17.77 -25.10 30.12
N ASP A 161 -18.63 -24.08 30.15
CA ASP A 161 -19.03 -23.20 29.05
C ASP A 161 -18.26 -21.88 29.22
N ALA A 162 -17.22 -21.66 28.39
CA ALA A 162 -16.40 -20.46 28.45
C ALA A 162 -16.30 -19.81 27.06
N ALA A 163 -17.10 -18.75 26.88
CA ALA A 163 -17.15 -17.94 25.67
C ALA A 163 -15.85 -17.12 25.45
N PRO A 164 -15.29 -17.10 24.22
CA PRO A 164 -14.09 -16.34 23.92
C PRO A 164 -14.40 -14.84 23.80
N THR A 165 -13.78 -14.05 24.68
CA THR A 165 -13.78 -12.59 24.63
C THR A 165 -12.90 -12.14 23.45
N ALA A 166 -13.52 -11.51 22.45
CA ALA A 166 -12.86 -10.96 21.28
C ALA A 166 -12.06 -9.70 21.63
N SER A 167 -10.74 -9.81 21.65
CA SER A 167 -9.82 -8.68 21.84
C SER A 167 -9.92 -7.71 20.66
N LEU A 168 -10.19 -6.44 20.99
CA LEU A 168 -10.21 -5.28 20.10
C LEU A 168 -8.91 -5.23 19.27
N THR A 169 -9.01 -5.62 18.01
CA THR A 169 -7.90 -5.68 17.08
C THR A 169 -7.49 -4.29 16.62
N SER A 170 -6.19 -4.02 16.70
CA SER A 170 -5.47 -2.89 16.12
C SER A 170 -5.98 -2.50 14.73
N PRO A 171 -5.78 -1.23 14.29
CA PRO A 171 -6.23 -0.76 12.98
C PRO A 171 -5.84 -1.76 11.91
N ALA A 172 -6.85 -2.29 11.21
CA ALA A 172 -6.69 -3.34 10.23
C ALA A 172 -5.89 -2.77 9.05
N VAL A 173 -4.56 -2.93 9.10
CA VAL A 173 -3.69 -2.66 7.97
C VAL A 173 -3.87 -3.81 6.97
N ASP A 174 -3.76 -3.51 5.67
CA ASP A 174 -3.88 -4.48 4.58
C ASP A 174 -2.68 -5.45 4.53
N VAL A 175 -2.57 -6.35 5.52
CA VAL A 175 -1.49 -7.34 5.63
C VAL A 175 -1.53 -8.32 4.45
N ALA A 176 -2.73 -8.75 4.04
CA ALA A 176 -2.91 -9.67 2.94
C ALA A 176 -2.47 -9.04 1.60
N GLY A 177 -2.87 -7.79 1.33
CA GLY A 177 -2.44 -7.05 0.16
C GLY A 177 -0.94 -6.80 0.15
N PHE A 178 -0.33 -6.48 1.31
CA PHE A 178 1.12 -6.33 1.44
C PHE A 178 1.86 -7.63 1.11
N GLN A 179 1.40 -8.77 1.65
CA GLN A 179 1.99 -10.07 1.37
C GLN A 179 1.78 -10.53 -0.08
N ALA A 180 0.68 -10.14 -0.73
CA ALA A 180 0.38 -10.47 -2.12
C ALA A 180 1.09 -9.58 -3.15
N LEU A 181 1.75 -8.49 -2.70
CA LEU A 181 2.30 -7.48 -3.60
C LEU A 181 3.40 -8.07 -4.53
N PRO A 182 3.38 -7.75 -5.84
CA PRO A 182 4.46 -8.09 -6.76
C PRO A 182 5.80 -7.45 -6.38
N GLN A 183 6.90 -8.17 -6.62
CA GLN A 183 8.27 -7.68 -6.38
C GLN A 183 8.56 -6.28 -6.93
N PRO A 184 8.28 -5.94 -8.21
CA PRO A 184 8.65 -4.62 -8.74
C PRO A 184 7.87 -3.47 -8.09
N LEU A 185 6.65 -3.73 -7.61
CA LEU A 185 5.88 -2.74 -6.86
C LEU A 185 6.47 -2.54 -5.47
N LEU A 186 6.89 -3.63 -4.81
CA LEU A 186 7.53 -3.53 -3.50
C LEU A 186 8.86 -2.78 -3.61
N GLU A 187 9.68 -3.11 -4.61
CA GLU A 187 10.94 -2.42 -4.87
C GLU A 187 10.72 -0.92 -5.07
N ARG A 188 9.73 -0.52 -5.88
CA ARG A 188 9.39 0.90 -6.09
C ARG A 188 9.00 1.60 -4.77
N LEU A 189 8.16 0.97 -3.97
CA LEU A 189 7.75 1.50 -2.66
C LEU A 189 8.95 1.63 -1.70
N LEU A 190 9.80 0.61 -1.64
CA LEU A 190 10.94 0.60 -0.74
C LEU A 190 12.05 1.54 -1.21
N VAL A 191 12.26 1.75 -2.51
CA VAL A 191 13.27 2.71 -3.01
C VAL A 191 12.84 4.17 -2.77
N SER A 192 11.53 4.44 -2.74
CA SER A 192 10.98 5.79 -2.59
C SER A 192 11.47 6.53 -1.33
N ASP A 193 11.94 7.76 -1.51
CA ASP A 193 12.34 8.65 -0.40
C ASP A 193 11.13 9.10 0.46
N GLY A 194 9.91 8.94 -0.05
CA GLY A 194 8.67 9.24 0.68
C GLY A 194 8.26 8.18 1.71
N LEU A 195 9.02 7.07 1.81
CA LEU A 195 8.75 6.01 2.77
C LEU A 195 8.90 6.51 4.21
N GLN A 196 7.84 6.41 5.00
CA GLN A 196 7.82 6.88 6.40
C GLN A 196 8.28 5.77 7.34
N VAL A 197 9.58 5.62 7.51
CA VAL A 197 10.20 4.64 8.43
C VAL A 197 11.00 5.37 9.51
N ALA A 198 11.03 4.81 10.72
CA ALA A 198 11.86 5.35 11.80
C ALA A 198 13.34 4.98 11.63
N SER A 199 13.61 3.81 11.03
CA SER A 199 14.96 3.30 10.78
C SER A 199 15.00 2.39 9.55
N GLU A 200 16.19 2.20 8.98
CA GLU A 200 16.39 1.26 7.86
C GLU A 200 16.20 -0.21 8.27
N SER A 201 16.25 -0.52 9.58
CA SER A 201 15.90 -1.86 10.06
C SER A 201 14.42 -2.19 9.84
N GLU A 202 13.53 -1.21 9.84
CA GLU A 202 12.10 -1.42 9.51
C GLU A 202 11.92 -1.77 8.04
N VAL A 203 12.73 -1.17 7.14
CA VAL A 203 12.75 -1.51 5.71
C VAL A 203 13.18 -2.97 5.52
N PHE A 204 14.23 -3.39 6.24
CA PHE A 204 14.67 -4.79 6.24
C PHE A 204 13.56 -5.73 6.76
N GLN A 205 12.92 -5.39 7.88
CA GLN A 205 11.81 -6.17 8.42
C GLN A 205 10.63 -6.28 7.44
N ALA A 206 10.34 -5.20 6.68
CA ALA A 206 9.33 -5.22 5.63
C ALA A 206 9.66 -6.22 4.51
N VAL A 207 10.92 -6.26 4.08
CA VAL A 207 11.39 -7.23 3.08
C VAL A 207 11.28 -8.66 3.61
N GLU A 208 11.69 -8.91 4.85
CA GLU A 208 11.58 -10.24 5.47
C GLU A 208 10.13 -10.67 5.66
N ALA A 209 9.26 -9.77 6.13
CA ALA A 209 7.84 -10.06 6.31
C ALA A 209 7.15 -10.39 4.97
N TRP A 210 7.52 -9.71 3.89
CA TRP A 210 7.06 -10.04 2.55
C TRP A 210 7.63 -11.39 2.07
N ALA A 211 8.92 -11.65 2.28
CA ALA A 211 9.54 -12.91 1.86
C ALA A 211 8.99 -14.12 2.64
N ALA A 212 8.66 -13.96 3.93
CA ALA A 212 8.12 -15.00 4.79
C ALA A 212 6.76 -15.54 4.30
N ALA A 213 5.98 -14.73 3.56
CA ALA A 213 4.71 -15.18 3.00
C ALA A 213 4.88 -16.24 1.89
N ALA A 214 6.03 -16.27 1.20
CA ALA A 214 6.32 -17.26 0.17
C ALA A 214 7.84 -17.53 0.10
N PRO A 215 8.40 -18.27 1.08
CA PRO A 215 9.85 -18.34 1.28
C PRO A 215 10.60 -19.00 0.11
N VAL A 216 9.98 -19.97 -0.56
CA VAL A 216 10.62 -20.70 -1.67
C VAL A 216 10.68 -19.84 -2.94
N SER A 217 9.58 -19.16 -3.30
CA SER A 217 9.52 -18.37 -4.54
C SER A 217 10.19 -17.00 -4.41
N ARG A 218 10.33 -16.48 -3.19
CA ARG A 218 10.89 -15.14 -2.93
C ARG A 218 12.33 -15.14 -2.43
N ALA A 219 12.97 -16.30 -2.28
CA ALA A 219 14.32 -16.41 -1.74
C ALA A 219 15.35 -15.58 -2.53
N GLU A 220 15.34 -15.66 -3.86
CA GLU A 220 16.26 -14.91 -4.73
C GLU A 220 15.93 -13.42 -4.74
N ALA A 221 14.65 -13.09 -4.86
CA ALA A 221 14.16 -11.71 -4.85
C ALA A 221 14.52 -10.97 -3.54
N ARG A 222 14.48 -11.68 -2.42
CA ARG A 222 14.84 -11.14 -1.10
C ARG A 222 16.25 -10.58 -1.06
N GLY A 223 17.25 -11.31 -1.56
CA GLY A 223 18.64 -10.85 -1.61
C GLY A 223 18.81 -9.58 -2.46
N ALA A 224 18.15 -9.55 -3.62
CA ALA A 224 18.13 -8.39 -4.51
C ALA A 224 17.47 -7.17 -3.86
N LEU A 225 16.31 -7.34 -3.21
CA LEU A 225 15.60 -6.27 -2.50
C LEU A 225 16.43 -5.71 -1.34
N VAL A 226 17.06 -6.57 -0.52
CA VAL A 226 17.93 -6.08 0.57
C VAL A 226 19.10 -5.27 0.02
N ARG A 227 19.74 -5.73 -1.05
CA ARG A 227 20.87 -5.02 -1.67
C ARG A 227 20.46 -3.67 -2.30
N GLY A 228 19.32 -3.62 -2.97
CA GLY A 228 18.87 -2.43 -3.72
C GLY A 228 18.09 -1.43 -2.89
N CYS A 229 17.30 -1.89 -1.92
CA CYS A 229 16.33 -1.05 -1.22
C CYS A 229 16.75 -0.66 0.20
N VAL A 230 17.51 -1.51 0.90
CA VAL A 230 17.90 -1.26 2.30
C VAL A 230 19.21 -0.48 2.31
N ARG A 231 19.21 0.72 2.90
CA ARG A 231 20.41 1.57 2.96
C ARG A 231 21.29 1.14 4.13
N LEU A 232 21.90 -0.04 4.04
CA LEU A 232 22.72 -0.62 5.11
C LEU A 232 23.88 0.30 5.55
N GLY A 233 24.41 1.12 4.63
CA GLY A 233 25.44 2.12 4.96
C GLY A 233 24.97 3.27 5.84
N ALA A 234 23.66 3.51 5.92
CA ALA A 234 23.05 4.51 6.79
C ALA A 234 22.71 3.96 8.18
N MET A 235 22.80 2.64 8.40
CA MET A 235 22.52 2.00 9.68
C MET A 235 23.64 2.22 10.69
N ASN A 236 23.27 2.26 11.97
CA ASN A 236 24.24 2.29 13.04
C ASN A 236 24.82 0.89 13.32
N VAL A 237 25.94 0.82 14.05
CA VAL A 237 26.64 -0.45 14.31
C VAL A 237 25.75 -1.43 15.09
N ARG A 238 24.97 -0.94 16.05
CA ARG A 238 24.07 -1.77 16.87
C ARG A 238 22.94 -2.38 16.04
N GLU A 239 22.39 -1.62 15.10
CA GLU A 239 21.37 -2.12 14.17
C GLU A 239 21.94 -3.20 13.24
N LEU A 240 23.17 -3.02 12.74
CA LEU A 240 23.84 -4.04 11.94
C LEU A 240 24.13 -5.31 12.74
N GLU A 241 24.53 -5.19 14.02
CA GLU A 241 24.69 -6.34 14.92
C GLU A 241 23.37 -7.06 15.18
N ALA A 242 22.28 -6.32 15.36
CA ALA A 242 20.95 -6.91 15.50
C ALA A 242 20.50 -7.63 14.22
N LEU A 243 20.84 -7.10 13.04
CA LEU A 243 20.59 -7.76 11.76
C LEU A 243 21.39 -9.07 11.60
N ASP A 244 22.66 -9.07 12.01
CA ASP A 244 23.51 -10.27 11.92
C ASP A 244 22.99 -11.43 12.80
N GLN A 245 22.33 -11.11 13.91
CA GLN A 245 21.68 -12.08 14.79
C GLN A 245 20.31 -12.56 14.28
N CYS A 246 19.78 -11.97 13.21
CA CYS A 246 18.49 -12.34 12.68
C CYS A 246 18.55 -13.73 12.02
N ALA A 247 17.62 -14.63 12.41
CA ALA A 247 17.57 -15.99 11.87
C ALA A 247 17.49 -16.03 10.32
N ALA A 248 16.83 -15.05 9.71
CA ALA A 248 16.73 -14.96 8.26
C ALA A 248 18.08 -14.66 7.57
N VAL A 249 18.91 -13.83 8.19
CA VAL A 249 20.26 -13.49 7.71
C VAL A 249 21.19 -14.67 7.88
N LEU A 250 21.13 -15.36 9.01
CA LEU A 250 21.92 -16.57 9.29
C LEU A 250 21.54 -17.74 8.38
N ALA A 251 20.28 -17.84 7.97
CA ALA A 251 19.80 -18.88 7.06
C ALA A 251 20.24 -18.66 5.60
N SER A 252 20.70 -17.46 5.23
CA SER A 252 21.09 -17.13 3.85
C SER A 252 22.51 -16.57 3.76
N MET A 253 23.41 -17.38 3.22
CA MET A 253 24.80 -16.98 2.95
C MET A 253 24.92 -15.69 2.14
N GLU A 254 23.97 -15.41 1.24
CA GLU A 254 23.95 -14.16 0.49
C GLU A 254 23.66 -12.96 1.39
N LEU A 255 22.64 -13.04 2.25
CA LEU A 255 22.31 -11.98 3.20
C LEU A 255 23.44 -11.77 4.20
N THR A 256 24.03 -12.84 4.73
CA THR A 256 25.21 -12.75 5.62
C THR A 256 26.34 -11.98 4.95
N ARG A 257 26.63 -12.28 3.67
CA ARG A 257 27.68 -11.57 2.91
C ARG A 257 27.36 -10.08 2.74
N ILE A 258 26.11 -9.75 2.42
CA ILE A 258 25.65 -8.37 2.23
C ILE A 258 25.78 -7.58 3.55
N VAL A 259 25.32 -8.15 4.67
CA VAL A 259 25.40 -7.51 6.00
C VAL A 259 26.85 -7.37 6.46
N ALA A 260 27.67 -8.42 6.31
CA ALA A 260 29.09 -8.37 6.65
C ALA A 260 29.85 -7.32 5.84
N GLN A 261 29.57 -7.19 4.54
CA GLN A 261 30.15 -6.12 3.71
C GLN A 261 29.77 -4.73 4.23
N ALA A 262 28.50 -4.52 4.58
CA ALA A 262 28.06 -3.25 5.16
C ALA A 262 28.73 -2.97 6.52
N TYR A 263 28.90 -4.00 7.35
CA TYR A 263 29.58 -3.90 8.64
C TYR A 263 31.06 -3.49 8.49
N VAL A 264 31.78 -4.10 7.54
CA VAL A 264 33.17 -3.73 7.23
C VAL A 264 33.26 -2.29 6.73
N MET A 265 32.39 -1.88 5.80
CA MET A 265 32.35 -0.49 5.32
C MET A 265 32.08 0.51 6.45
N CYS A 266 31.23 0.13 7.40
CA CYS A 266 30.91 0.92 8.58
C CYS A 266 32.12 1.09 9.50
N ILE A 267 32.87 0.02 9.79
CA ILE A 267 34.10 0.06 10.62
C ILE A 267 35.19 0.89 9.95
N MET A 268 35.36 0.76 8.63
CA MET A 268 36.36 1.51 7.89
C MET A 268 36.05 3.01 7.77
N GLY A 269 34.91 3.47 8.28
CA GLY A 269 34.51 4.88 8.19
C GLY A 269 34.13 5.34 6.77
N VAL A 270 33.94 4.41 5.83
CA VAL A 270 33.59 4.69 4.42
C VAL A 270 32.07 4.97 4.29
N ARG A 271 31.45 5.52 5.33
CA ARG A 271 30.02 5.84 5.34
C ARG A 271 29.73 6.93 4.30
N GLY A 272 28.89 6.62 3.31
CA GLY A 272 28.33 7.61 2.39
C GLY A 272 29.11 7.89 1.11
N LEU A 273 30.25 7.22 0.84
CA LEU A 273 31.02 7.50 -0.38
C LEU A 273 30.46 6.84 -1.65
N SER A 274 29.59 5.82 -1.54
CA SER A 274 29.13 5.07 -2.71
C SER A 274 27.66 4.63 -2.68
N GLY A 275 26.86 5.14 -1.74
CA GLY A 275 25.46 4.73 -1.59
C GLY A 275 24.53 5.90 -1.31
N PRO A 276 23.22 5.73 -1.53
CA PRO A 276 22.22 6.73 -1.17
C PRO A 276 22.31 7.03 0.33
N GLY A 277 22.28 8.32 0.68
CA GLY A 277 22.32 8.77 2.08
C GLY A 277 21.12 8.29 2.89
N PRO A 278 21.10 8.52 4.21
CA PRO A 278 19.93 8.20 5.05
C PRO A 278 18.66 8.85 4.48
N ARG A 279 17.52 8.16 4.60
CA ARG A 279 16.23 8.69 4.14
C ARG A 279 15.86 9.97 4.89
N PRO A 280 15.14 10.91 4.25
CA PRO A 280 14.65 12.11 4.92
C PRO A 280 13.78 11.81 6.15
N SER A 281 12.96 10.76 6.10
CA SER A 281 12.12 10.30 7.21
C SER A 281 12.95 9.83 8.42
N VAL A 282 14.01 9.05 8.16
CA VAL A 282 14.94 8.58 9.20
C VAL A 282 15.71 9.76 9.81
N LEU A 283 16.17 10.70 9.00
CA LEU A 283 16.82 11.92 9.50
C LEU A 283 15.89 12.76 10.37
N ALA A 284 14.62 12.91 9.96
CA ALA A 284 13.61 13.61 10.75
C ALA A 284 13.33 12.89 12.08
N ALA A 285 13.22 11.56 12.07
CA ALA A 285 13.03 10.76 13.29
C ALA A 285 14.23 10.87 14.25
N GLN A 286 15.45 10.82 13.72
CA GLN A 286 16.68 11.00 14.51
C GLN A 286 16.78 12.41 15.11
N ALA A 287 16.45 13.44 14.34
CA ALA A 287 16.42 14.82 14.82
C ALA A 287 15.37 15.01 15.93
N ALA A 288 14.19 14.41 15.79
CA ALA A 288 13.15 14.44 16.82
C ALA A 288 13.59 13.71 18.10
N ALA A 289 14.25 12.56 17.98
CA ALA A 289 14.81 11.83 19.12
C ALA A 289 15.89 12.62 19.86
N ALA A 290 16.79 13.29 19.12
CA ALA A 290 17.84 14.13 19.69
C ALA A 290 17.26 15.35 20.44
N ALA A 291 16.22 15.98 19.88
CA ALA A 291 15.52 17.09 20.54
C ALA A 291 14.82 16.66 21.83
N GLY A 292 14.21 15.46 21.85
CA GLY A 292 13.59 14.89 23.06
C GLY A 292 14.58 14.63 24.20
N ALA A 293 15.81 14.23 23.88
CA ALA A 293 16.87 14.01 24.88
C ALA A 293 17.37 15.31 25.52
N ALA A 294 17.43 16.42 24.76
CA ALA A 294 17.86 17.72 25.27
C ALA A 294 16.76 18.44 26.07
N GLY A 295 15.49 18.16 25.76
CA GLY A 295 14.32 18.83 26.33
C GLY A 295 13.74 18.19 27.59
N SER A 296 14.46 17.28 28.26
CA SER A 296 14.03 16.75 29.57
C SER A 296 14.68 17.60 30.67
N PRO A 297 14.05 18.72 31.12
CA PRO A 297 14.52 19.41 32.30
C PRO A 297 14.43 18.41 33.44
N THR A 298 15.58 18.02 33.97
CA THR A 298 15.69 17.34 35.24
C THR A 298 14.84 18.13 36.22
N SER A 299 13.66 17.59 36.54
CA SER A 299 12.78 18.13 37.56
C SER A 299 13.51 17.96 38.89
N GLY A 300 14.40 18.90 39.17
CA GLY A 300 14.97 19.10 40.47
C GLY A 300 13.82 19.48 41.38
N SER A 301 13.37 18.50 42.15
CA SER A 301 12.46 18.64 43.29
C SER A 301 12.95 19.75 44.21
N SER A 302 12.59 20.98 43.88
CA SER A 302 12.79 22.16 44.69
C SER A 302 11.52 22.33 45.50
N SER A 303 11.49 21.66 46.63
CA SER A 303 10.57 21.92 47.72
C SER A 303 10.69 23.39 48.14
N SER A 304 9.78 24.25 47.66
CA SER A 304 9.64 25.59 48.21
C SER A 304 8.19 25.90 48.57
N ARG A 305 8.08 26.42 49.78
CA ARG A 305 6.88 26.60 50.58
C ARG A 305 5.98 27.68 50.00
N ARG A 306 4.69 27.50 50.28
CA ARG A 306 3.61 28.48 50.39
C ARG A 306 4.11 29.94 50.44
N ASN A 307 3.63 30.78 49.52
CA ASN A 307 3.20 32.11 49.92
C ASN A 307 2.00 32.55 49.07
N SER A 308 0.94 32.88 49.78
CA SER A 308 -0.35 33.34 49.27
C SER A 308 -0.23 34.83 48.93
N GLY A 309 -0.55 35.20 47.70
CA GLY A 309 -0.55 36.60 47.26
C GLY A 309 -1.58 36.81 46.17
N SER A 310 -2.77 37.25 46.59
CA SER A 310 -3.87 37.73 45.75
C SER A 310 -3.39 38.86 44.82
N GLY A 311 -3.75 38.79 43.54
CA GLY A 311 -3.40 39.81 42.55
C GLY A 311 -4.26 39.68 41.30
N VAL A 312 -5.39 40.37 41.31
CA VAL A 312 -6.27 40.60 40.16
C VAL A 312 -5.53 41.48 39.15
N GLY A 313 -5.48 41.07 37.88
CA GLY A 313 -4.85 41.86 36.82
C GLY A 313 -5.24 41.37 35.43
N ALA A 314 -6.18 42.09 34.82
CA ALA A 314 -6.63 41.91 33.46
C ALA A 314 -5.62 42.45 32.42
N GLY A 315 -5.64 41.87 31.22
CA GLY A 315 -5.29 42.55 29.98
C GLY A 315 -4.07 42.01 29.23
N GLY A 316 -4.21 41.89 27.90
CA GLY A 316 -3.05 41.90 27.00
C GLY A 316 -3.08 40.85 25.90
N VAL A 317 -3.82 41.13 24.83
CA VAL A 317 -3.80 40.41 23.55
C VAL A 317 -2.44 40.64 22.87
N GLY A 318 -1.74 39.58 22.47
CA GLY A 318 -0.43 39.63 21.80
C GLY A 318 -0.42 38.84 20.49
N LEU A 319 -1.10 39.36 19.47
CA LEU A 319 -1.06 38.90 18.08
C LEU A 319 0.14 39.53 17.36
N HIS A 320 1.36 38.98 17.50
CA HIS A 320 2.49 39.36 16.64
C HIS A 320 3.61 38.30 16.67
N GLN A 321 3.40 37.16 16.03
CA GLN A 321 4.50 36.24 15.70
C GLN A 321 4.10 35.27 14.56
N LEU A 322 3.87 35.81 13.35
CA LEU A 322 3.61 34.99 12.16
C LEU A 322 3.98 35.76 10.88
N LEU A 323 5.25 36.11 10.71
CA LEU A 323 5.80 36.50 9.39
C LEU A 323 7.33 36.59 9.45
N GLY A 324 8.02 35.55 8.98
CA GLY A 324 9.46 35.56 8.83
C GLY A 324 10.00 34.19 8.46
N GLY A 325 9.97 33.84 7.17
CA GLY A 325 10.56 32.57 6.72
C GLY A 325 10.24 32.14 5.29
N LEU A 326 10.26 33.06 4.32
CA LEU A 326 10.35 32.71 2.90
C LEU A 326 11.64 33.34 2.36
N GLN A 327 12.73 32.59 2.37
CA GLN A 327 13.92 32.92 1.60
C GLN A 327 14.19 31.82 0.56
N ALA A 328 14.26 32.31 -0.67
CA ALA A 328 14.54 31.67 -1.94
C ALA A 328 15.53 30.50 -1.90
N ALA A 329 15.09 29.33 -2.40
CA ALA A 329 15.97 28.30 -2.90
C ALA A 329 16.38 28.65 -4.34
N ALA A 330 17.65 29.02 -4.52
CA ALA A 330 18.29 29.11 -5.81
C ALA A 330 18.50 27.70 -6.38
N VAL A 331 18.05 27.47 -7.61
CA VAL A 331 18.27 26.23 -8.37
C VAL A 331 19.64 26.33 -9.07
N PRO A 332 20.59 25.41 -8.82
CA PRO A 332 21.73 25.26 -9.70
C PRO A 332 21.31 24.43 -10.92
N VAL A 333 21.52 25.01 -12.11
CA VAL A 333 21.45 24.35 -13.41
C VAL A 333 22.72 23.54 -13.60
N PHE A 334 22.58 22.23 -13.79
CA PHE A 334 23.51 21.38 -14.54
C PHE A 334 22.70 20.37 -15.34
#